data_AF-A0A7J3F1J5-F1
#
_entry.id   AF-A0A7J3F1J5-F1
#
_cell.length_a   1.000
_cell.length_b   1.000
_cell.length_c   1.000
_cell.angle_alpha   90.00
_cell.angle_beta   90.00
_cell.angle_gamma   90.00
#
_symmetry.space_group_name_H-M   'P 1'
#
loop_
_entity.id
_entity.type
_entity.pdbx_description
1 polymer ?
#
loop_
_entity_poly.entity_id
_entity_poly.type
_entity_poly.pdbx_seq_one_letter_code
_entity_poly.pdbx_strand_id
1 'polypeptide(L)'
;MRERRKAERAEMRLREAEREIYEELERDRVKRVHAVKVHARYLPERNGFVCGFAGTEYSSKECESNTYDRAGIVEHLKTIHNVEYEEQVIES
;
A
#
# COMPACT_ATOMS: atom_id res chain seq x y z
N MET A 1 -47.73 -0.54 0.71
CA MET A 1 -47.00 -1.66 1.35
C MET A 1 -45.93 -2.31 0.46
N ARG A 2 -46.19 -2.59 -0.83
CA ARG A 2 -45.23 -3.27 -1.73
C ARG A 2 -43.94 -2.49 -2.01
N GLU A 3 -44.05 -1.17 -2.17
CA GLU A 3 -42.89 -0.28 -2.42
C GLU A 3 -41.99 -0.12 -1.20
N ARG A 4 -42.58 -0.04 0.00
CA ARG A 4 -41.84 0.05 1.26
C ARG A 4 -40.96 -1.18 1.50
N ARG A 5 -41.48 -2.39 1.26
CA ARG A 5 -40.69 -3.63 1.32
C ARG A 5 -39.59 -3.70 0.26
N LYS A 6 -39.78 -3.07 -0.91
CA LYS A 6 -38.76 -2.99 -1.97
C LYS A 6 -37.63 -2.04 -1.56
N ALA A 7 -37.96 -0.91 -0.95
CA ALA A 7 -36.99 0.04 -0.40
C ALA A 7 -36.17 -0.59 0.74
N GLU A 8 -36.82 -1.26 1.70
CA GLU A 8 -36.15 -1.96 2.80
C GLU A 8 -35.16 -3.03 2.31
N ARG A 9 -35.50 -3.77 1.24
CA ARG A 9 -34.59 -4.74 0.62
C ARG A 9 -33.42 -4.08 -0.12
N ALA A 10 -33.65 -2.94 -0.76
CA ALA A 10 -32.58 -2.21 -1.46
C ALA A 10 -31.58 -1.61 -0.46
N GLU A 11 -32.08 -1.05 0.65
CA GLU A 11 -31.25 -0.52 1.73
C GLU A 11 -30.42 -1.63 2.40
N MET A 12 -31.01 -2.80 2.63
CA MET A 12 -30.28 -3.96 3.17
C MET A 12 -29.12 -4.37 2.26
N ARG A 13 -29.34 -4.47 0.94
CA ARG A 13 -28.27 -4.80 -0.02
C ARG A 13 -27.20 -3.73 -0.08
N LEU A 14 -27.57 -2.45 0.02
CA LEU A 14 -26.61 -1.35 0.05
C LEU A 14 -25.69 -1.49 1.26
N ARG A 15 -26.25 -1.72 2.45
CA ARG A 15 -25.48 -1.91 3.68
C ARG A 15 -24.57 -3.14 3.63
N GLU A 16 -25.03 -4.22 3.00
CA GLU A 16 -24.20 -5.41 2.78
C GLU A 16 -23.03 -5.10 1.85
N ALA A 17 -23.27 -4.42 0.72
CA ALA A 17 -22.21 -4.01 -0.19
C ALA A 17 -21.21 -3.03 0.45
N GLU A 18 -21.70 -2.06 1.24
CA GLU A 18 -20.84 -1.13 1.98
C GLU A 18 -19.93 -1.86 2.98
N ARG A 19 -20.47 -2.87 3.66
CA ARG A 19 -19.70 -3.71 4.58
C ARG A 19 -18.64 -4.53 3.85
N GLU A 20 -18.99 -5.16 2.73
CA GLU A 20 -18.05 -5.94 1.92
C GLU A 20 -16.90 -5.06 1.40
N ILE A 21 -17.20 -3.86 0.90
CA ILE A 21 -16.20 -2.88 0.48
C ILE A 21 -15.29 -2.51 1.66
N TYR A 22 -15.85 -2.25 2.83
CA TYR A 22 -15.05 -1.91 4.01
C TYR A 22 -14.12 -3.05 4.44
N GLU A 23 -14.60 -4.30 4.43
CA GLU A 23 -13.79 -5.47 4.76
C GLU A 23 -12.66 -5.72 3.75
N GLU A 24 -12.89 -5.46 2.46
CA GLU A 24 -11.85 -5.51 1.43
C GLU A 24 -10.80 -4.40 1.64
N LEU A 25 -11.24 -3.16 1.86
CA LEU A 25 -10.34 -2.04 2.13
C LEU A 25 -9.48 -2.26 3.37
N GLU A 26 -10.04 -2.83 4.44
CA GLU A 26 -9.26 -3.13 5.66
C GLU A 26 -8.25 -4.25 5.41
N ARG A 27 -8.61 -5.30 4.65
CA ARG A 27 -7.66 -6.36 4.27
C ARG A 27 -6.49 -5.82 3.45
N ASP A 28 -6.77 -4.94 2.49
CA ASP A 28 -5.74 -4.31 1.66
C ASP A 28 -4.87 -3.35 2.48
N ARG A 29 -5.47 -2.62 3.43
CA ARG A 29 -4.74 -1.79 4.39
C ARG A 29 -3.77 -2.62 5.24
N VAL A 30 -4.21 -3.74 5.80
CA VAL A 30 -3.35 -4.63 6.61
C VAL A 30 -2.19 -5.18 5.79
N LYS A 31 -2.46 -5.65 4.56
CA LYS A 31 -1.40 -6.10 3.63
C LYS A 31 -0.40 -4.99 3.34
N ARG A 32 -0.89 -3.78 3.06
CA ARG A 32 -0.03 -2.61 2.81
C ARG A 32 0.84 -2.27 4.01
N VAL A 33 0.27 -2.20 5.21
CA VAL A 33 1.03 -1.93 6.44
C VAL A 33 2.12 -2.98 6.65
N HIS A 34 1.81 -4.26 6.42
CA HIS A 34 2.81 -5.31 6.50
C HIS A 34 3.91 -5.12 5.46
N ALA A 35 3.54 -4.86 4.20
CA ALA A 35 4.49 -4.64 3.13
C ALA A 35 5.42 -3.45 3.41
N VAL A 36 4.88 -2.34 3.92
CA VAL A 36 5.67 -1.16 4.33
C VAL A 36 6.66 -1.53 5.42
N LYS A 37 6.23 -2.21 6.49
CA LYS A 37 7.13 -2.62 7.58
C LYS A 37 8.30 -3.51 7.13
N VAL A 38 8.08 -4.34 6.11
CA VAL A 38 9.09 -5.30 5.64
C VAL A 38 9.98 -4.72 4.53
N HIS A 39 9.39 -3.92 3.64
CA HIS A 39 10.01 -3.55 2.36
C HIS A 39 10.30 -2.06 2.21
N ALA A 40 9.77 -1.19 3.07
CA ALA A 40 10.05 0.26 3.05
C ALA A 40 11.42 0.62 3.63
N ARG A 41 12.45 -0.06 3.12
CA ARG A 41 13.86 0.17 3.42
C ARG A 41 14.60 0.42 2.13
N TYR A 42 15.68 1.19 2.20
CA TYR A 42 16.63 1.32 1.13
C TYR A 42 17.79 0.35 1.37
N LEU A 43 18.07 -0.52 0.39
CA LEU A 43 19.17 -1.48 0.50
C LEU A 43 20.42 -0.86 -0.13
N PRO A 44 21.54 -0.78 0.60
CA PRO A 44 22.79 -0.26 0.05
C PRO A 44 23.35 -1.21 -1.02
N GLU A 45 23.72 -0.65 -2.16
CA GLU A 45 24.31 -1.31 -3.33
C GLU A 45 25.63 -0.63 -3.71
N ARG A 46 26.44 -1.26 -4.57
CA ARG A 46 27.78 -0.73 -4.93
C ARG A 46 27.76 0.72 -5.43
N ASN A 47 26.68 1.15 -6.07
CA ASN A 47 26.55 2.46 -6.71
C ASN A 47 25.39 3.31 -6.15
N GLY A 48 24.84 2.98 -4.98
CA GLY A 48 23.74 3.75 -4.39
C GLY A 48 22.80 2.90 -3.54
N PHE A 49 21.50 3.12 -3.69
CA PHE A 49 20.44 2.47 -2.95
C PHE A 49 19.40 1.89 -3.89
N VAL A 50 18.87 0.72 -3.55
CA VAL A 50 17.73 0.12 -4.25
C VAL A 50 16.51 0.08 -3.35
N CYS A 51 15.34 0.14 -3.97
CA CYS A 51 14.06 0.07 -3.29
C CYS A 51 13.85 -1.33 -2.73
N GLY A 52 13.58 -1.45 -1.42
CA GLY A 52 13.30 -2.73 -0.77
C GLY A 52 12.01 -3.43 -1.24
N PHE A 53 11.18 -2.73 -2.01
CA PHE A 53 10.03 -3.29 -2.73
C PHE A 53 10.39 -3.91 -4.08
N ALA A 54 11.59 -3.64 -4.64
CA ALA A 54 12.01 -4.20 -5.91
C ALA A 54 12.02 -5.74 -5.86
N GLY A 55 11.43 -6.39 -6.88
CA GLY A 55 11.32 -7.85 -6.95
C GLY A 55 10.27 -8.47 -6.01
N THR A 56 9.42 -7.66 -5.37
CA THR A 56 8.28 -8.12 -4.56
C THR A 56 6.96 -8.00 -5.34
N GLU A 57 5.90 -8.65 -4.83
CA GLU A 57 4.54 -8.48 -5.36
C GLU A 57 3.99 -7.04 -5.23
N TYR A 58 4.65 -6.20 -4.44
CA TYR A 58 4.34 -4.79 -4.23
C TYR A 58 5.24 -3.84 -5.04
N SER A 59 6.11 -4.39 -5.90
CA SER A 59 6.99 -3.62 -6.78
C SER A 59 6.17 -2.87 -7.84
N SER A 60 6.67 -1.70 -8.21
CA SER A 60 6.27 -1.03 -9.45
C SER A 60 7.40 -1.17 -10.47
N LYS A 61 7.11 -0.89 -11.75
CA LYS A 61 8.13 -0.85 -12.81
C LYS A 61 9.30 0.09 -12.49
N GLU A 62 9.04 1.14 -11.72
CA GLU A 62 10.03 2.13 -11.31
C GLU A 62 10.94 1.64 -10.18
N CYS A 63 10.54 0.59 -9.45
CA CYS A 63 11.35 0.00 -8.38
C CYS A 63 12.50 -0.86 -8.93
N GLU A 64 12.28 -1.55 -10.07
CA GLU A 64 13.19 -2.58 -10.57
C GLU A 64 14.37 -2.04 -11.40
N SER A 65 14.30 -0.79 -11.83
CA SER A 65 15.13 -0.28 -12.93
C SER A 65 16.13 0.81 -12.53
N ASN A 66 16.18 1.21 -11.25
CA ASN A 66 16.95 2.37 -10.82
C ASN A 66 17.79 2.08 -9.57
N THR A 67 19.06 2.51 -9.62
CA THR A 67 19.88 2.73 -8.42
C THR A 67 19.74 4.22 -8.07
N TYR A 68 19.31 4.50 -6.85
CA TYR A 68 19.03 5.84 -6.38
C TYR A 68 20.17 6.35 -5.49
N ASP A 69 20.38 7.66 -5.45
CA ASP A 69 21.12 8.26 -4.33
C ASP A 69 20.22 8.32 -3.07
N ARG A 70 20.75 8.81 -1.95
CA ARG A 70 20.01 8.83 -0.69
C ARG A 70 18.75 9.70 -0.75
N ALA A 71 18.79 10.82 -1.48
CA ALA A 71 17.63 11.71 -1.58
C ALA A 71 16.56 11.11 -2.51
N GLY A 72 17.00 10.56 -3.64
CA GLY A 72 16.14 9.92 -4.63
C GLY A 72 15.43 8.69 -4.11
N ILE A 73 16.07 7.86 -3.27
CA ILE A 73 15.38 6.69 -2.71
C ILE A 73 14.29 7.07 -1.71
N VAL A 74 14.51 8.14 -0.94
CA VAL A 74 13.51 8.68 -0.02
C VAL A 74 12.34 9.26 -0.78
N GLU A 75 12.61 10.04 -1.84
CA GLU A 75 11.57 10.58 -2.71
C GLU A 75 10.79 9.46 -3.40
N HIS A 76 11.46 8.44 -3.94
CA HIS A 76 10.84 7.28 -4.57
C HIS A 76 9.88 6.54 -3.62
N LEU A 77 10.31 6.23 -2.39
CA LEU A 77 9.46 5.58 -1.40
C LEU A 77 8.22 6.43 -1.08
N LYS A 78 8.37 7.76 -1.04
CA LYS A 78 7.26 8.69 -0.80
C LYS A 78 6.31 8.81 -1.99
N THR A 79 6.80 8.89 -3.22
CA THR A 79 5.95 9.13 -4.39
C THR A 79 5.31 7.84 -4.91
N ILE A 80 6.06 6.74 -4.92
CA ILE A 80 5.66 5.48 -5.56
C ILE A 80 4.96 4.55 -4.59
N HIS A 81 5.45 4.46 -3.36
CA HIS A 81 4.86 3.59 -2.33
C HIS A 81 4.02 4.37 -1.31
N ASN A 82 4.04 5.70 -1.39
CA ASN A 82 3.35 6.59 -0.45
C ASN A 82 3.63 6.16 1.00
N VAL A 83 4.94 5.99 1.24
CA VAL A 83 5.56 5.71 2.54
C VAL A 83 6.15 7.02 3.04
N GLU A 84 5.77 7.45 4.23
CA GLU A 84 6.40 8.61 4.86
C GLU A 84 7.68 8.22 5.60
N TYR A 85 8.59 9.18 5.79
CA TYR A 85 9.92 8.94 6.40
C TYR A 85 9.82 8.37 7.83
N GLU A 86 8.74 8.68 8.56
CA GLU A 86 8.46 8.15 9.90
C GLU A 86 8.12 6.64 9.90
N GLU A 87 7.68 6.10 8.76
CA GLU A 87 7.41 4.67 8.57
C GLU A 87 8.67 3.88 8.19
N GLN A 88 9.76 4.57 7.85
CA GLN A 88 11.07 3.99 7.55
C GLN A 88 11.79 3.62 8.85
N VAL A 89 11.27 2.63 9.58
CA VAL A 89 11.91 2.15 10.81
C VAL A 89 13.13 1.30 10.45
N ILE A 90 14.32 1.84 10.65
CA ILE A 90 15.57 1.07 10.76
C ILE A 90 15.90 1.01 12.25
N GLU A 91 15.41 -0.02 12.95
CA GLU A 91 16.09 -0.44 14.17
C GLU A 91 17.30 -1.28 13.74
N SER A 92 18.48 -0.71 13.98
CA SER A 92 19.80 -1.31 13.78
C SER A 92 20.07 -2.47 14.73
#